data_AF-A0A932K3A3-F1
#
_entry.id   AF-A0A932K3A3-F1
#
_cell.length_a   1.000
_cell.length_b   1.000
_cell.length_c   1.000
_cell.angle_alpha   90.00
_cell.angle_beta   90.00
_cell.angle_gamma   90.00
#
_symmetry.space_group_name_H-M   'P 1'
#
loop_
_entity.id
_entity.type
_entity.pdbx_description
1 polymer ?
#
loop_
_entity_poly.entity_id
_entity_poly.type
_entity_poly.pdbx_seq_one_letter_code
_entity_poly.pdbx_strand_id
1 'polypeptide(L)'
;MSEALHRATRTITEADLPRMVLGREDLPPELRRFLPLRAGILDNDTMAAQGFSGNSAESFQALGRITGYLEEFVAPAPQGGDVPAGYDLGAATVVHLFQDAQGVSRWIHEIFLQQFEAHVGQEIEAGQFLLTVQRLPFRGFSDEAAGIRIV
;
A
#
# COMPACT_ATOMS: atom_id res chain seq x y z
N MET A 1 -1.79 -16.57 -19.92
CA MET A 1 -2.32 -15.19 -19.77
C MET A 1 -2.87 -14.75 -21.12
N SER A 2 -4.09 -14.19 -21.20
CA SER A 2 -4.69 -13.75 -22.47
C SER A 2 -3.99 -12.49 -23.00
N GLU A 3 -3.68 -12.44 -24.31
CA GLU A 3 -3.12 -11.24 -24.96
C GLU A 3 -3.94 -9.96 -24.70
N ALA A 4 -5.27 -10.10 -24.54
CA ALA A 4 -6.14 -8.97 -24.26
C ALA A 4 -5.89 -8.36 -22.88
N LEU A 5 -5.68 -9.21 -21.86
CA LEU A 5 -5.29 -8.76 -20.52
C LEU A 5 -3.91 -8.11 -20.56
N HIS A 6 -2.99 -8.69 -21.33
CA HIS A 6 -1.63 -8.18 -21.44
C HIS A 6 -1.56 -6.79 -22.10
N ARG A 7 -2.37 -6.56 -23.14
CA ARG A 7 -2.52 -5.23 -23.75
C ARG A 7 -3.19 -4.25 -22.80
N ALA A 8 -4.29 -4.65 -22.17
CA ALA A 8 -5.06 -3.79 -21.28
C ALA A 8 -4.24 -3.30 -20.08
N THR A 9 -3.34 -4.13 -19.54
CA THR A 9 -2.48 -3.74 -18.40
C THR A 9 -1.25 -2.94 -18.81
N ARG A 10 -0.81 -2.99 -20.08
CA ARG A 10 0.32 -2.20 -20.59
C ARG A 10 -0.05 -0.83 -21.17
N THR A 11 -1.33 -0.54 -21.33
CA THR A 11 -1.84 0.77 -21.77
C THR A 11 -2.30 1.65 -20.62
N ILE A 12 -2.09 1.23 -19.37
CA ILE A 12 -2.48 1.98 -18.18
C ILE A 12 -1.62 3.24 -18.07
N THR A 13 -2.30 4.36 -17.85
CA THR A 13 -1.69 5.67 -17.63
C THR A 13 -2.02 6.17 -16.23
N GLU A 14 -1.38 7.27 -15.81
CA GLU A 14 -1.69 7.94 -14.55
C GLU A 14 -3.18 8.31 -14.40
N ALA A 15 -3.84 8.66 -15.51
CA ALA A 15 -5.27 9.00 -15.54
C ALA A 15 -6.21 7.81 -15.26
N ASP A 16 -5.70 6.59 -15.28
CA ASP A 16 -6.46 5.38 -14.98
C ASP A 16 -6.41 4.98 -13.50
N LEU A 17 -5.37 5.43 -12.77
CA LEU A 17 -5.10 5.00 -11.40
C LEU A 17 -6.25 5.23 -10.41
N PRO A 18 -6.99 6.36 -10.43
CA PRO A 18 -8.11 6.56 -9.51
C PRO A 18 -9.24 5.52 -9.66
N ARG A 19 -9.32 4.82 -10.80
CA ARG A 19 -10.33 3.78 -11.05
C ARG A 19 -9.83 2.37 -10.73
N MET A 20 -8.59 2.23 -10.25
CA MET A 20 -7.94 0.95 -9.97
C MET A 20 -7.76 0.66 -8.48
N VAL A 21 -8.03 1.65 -7.63
CA VAL A 21 -8.09 1.49 -6.18
C VAL A 21 -9.48 1.01 -5.76
N LEU A 22 -9.57 0.37 -4.59
CA LEU A 22 -10.84 -0.08 -4.04
C LEU A 22 -11.56 1.07 -3.33
N GLY A 23 -12.70 1.50 -3.88
CA GLY A 23 -13.59 2.42 -3.20
C GLY A 23 -14.14 1.82 -1.91
N ARG A 24 -14.73 2.65 -1.05
CA ARG A 24 -15.26 2.23 0.26
C ARG A 24 -16.25 1.05 0.14
N GLU A 25 -17.10 1.05 -0.87
CA GLU A 25 -18.07 -0.01 -1.16
C GLU A 25 -17.43 -1.36 -1.53
N ASP A 26 -16.22 -1.33 -2.08
CA ASP A 26 -15.46 -2.50 -2.50
C ASP A 26 -14.56 -3.07 -1.39
N LEU A 27 -14.39 -2.33 -0.29
CA LEU A 27 -13.67 -2.82 0.88
C LEU A 27 -14.40 -3.99 1.57
N PRO A 28 -13.65 -4.84 2.30
CA PRO A 28 -14.23 -5.84 3.20
C PRO A 28 -15.31 -5.23 4.11
N PRO A 29 -16.42 -5.96 4.41
CA PRO A 29 -17.54 -5.43 5.18
C PRO A 29 -17.15 -4.74 6.50
N GLU A 30 -16.12 -5.24 7.17
CA GLU A 30 -15.61 -4.74 8.45
C GLU A 30 -15.02 -3.33 8.34
N LEU A 31 -14.50 -2.99 7.14
CA LEU A 31 -13.86 -1.71 6.84
C LEU A 31 -14.82 -0.71 6.19
N ARG A 32 -16.00 -1.13 5.72
CA ARG A 32 -16.97 -0.23 5.07
C ARG A 32 -17.51 0.88 5.99
N ARG A 33 -17.38 0.70 7.31
CA ARG A 33 -17.73 1.71 8.32
C ARG A 33 -16.71 2.86 8.39
N PHE A 34 -15.54 2.71 7.77
CA PHE A 34 -14.50 3.73 7.79
C PHE A 34 -14.92 4.92 6.92
N LEU A 35 -14.47 6.10 7.32
CA LEU A 35 -14.78 7.36 6.66
C LEU A 35 -13.64 7.74 5.72
N PRO A 36 -13.91 8.20 4.49
CA PRO A 36 -12.87 8.72 3.61
C PRO A 36 -12.07 9.82 4.30
N LEU A 37 -10.75 9.72 4.26
CA LEU A 37 -9.82 10.67 4.87
C LEU A 37 -9.09 11.50 3.81
N ARG A 38 -8.38 10.83 2.91
CA ARG A 38 -7.67 11.47 1.80
C ARG A 38 -7.67 10.58 0.57
N ALA A 39 -7.65 11.21 -0.60
CA ALA A 39 -7.48 10.55 -1.88
C ALA A 39 -6.62 11.42 -2.79
N GLY A 40 -5.70 10.82 -3.54
CA GLY A 40 -4.84 11.59 -4.41
C GLY A 40 -3.67 10.84 -5.02
N ILE A 41 -2.95 11.55 -5.88
CA ILE A 41 -1.71 11.07 -6.47
C ILE A 41 -0.67 10.88 -5.37
N LEU A 42 0.00 9.74 -5.42
CA LEU A 42 1.11 9.37 -4.56
C LEU A 42 2.36 9.32 -5.43
N ASP A 43 2.91 10.48 -5.77
CA ASP A 43 4.15 10.59 -6.55
C ASP A 43 5.37 10.08 -5.74
N ASN A 44 6.55 10.05 -6.35
CA ASN A 44 7.76 9.52 -5.72
C ASN A 44 8.23 10.39 -4.53
N ASP A 45 8.04 11.71 -4.60
CA ASP A 45 8.38 12.63 -3.52
C ASP A 45 7.46 12.43 -2.31
N THR A 46 6.15 12.35 -2.55
CA THR A 46 5.15 12.10 -1.53
C THR A 46 5.35 10.73 -0.89
N MET A 47 5.65 9.69 -1.68
CA MET A 47 5.96 8.35 -1.17
C MET A 47 7.22 8.38 -0.28
N ALA A 48 8.25 9.14 -0.66
CA ALA A 48 9.49 9.23 0.13
C ALA A 48 9.27 10.00 1.44
N ALA A 49 8.41 11.01 1.43
CA ALA A 49 8.08 11.79 2.62
C ALA A 49 7.16 11.05 3.60
N GLN A 50 6.30 10.17 3.12
CA GLN A 50 5.26 9.51 3.93
C GLN A 50 5.54 8.03 4.22
N GLY A 51 6.47 7.39 3.52
CA GLY A 51 6.87 6.00 3.74
C GLY A 51 7.91 5.82 4.85
N PHE A 52 8.44 4.61 4.98
CA PHE A 52 9.57 4.36 5.87
C PHE A 52 10.79 5.19 5.47
N SER A 53 11.52 5.67 6.49
CA SER A 53 12.78 6.37 6.29
C SER A 53 13.80 5.51 5.53
N GLY A 54 14.68 6.17 4.77
CA GLY A 54 15.77 5.52 4.05
C GLY A 54 15.58 5.40 2.53
N ASN A 55 14.40 5.72 2.01
CA ASN A 55 14.17 5.85 0.57
C ASN A 55 14.09 7.31 0.14
N SER A 56 14.41 7.55 -1.12
CA SER A 56 14.23 8.84 -1.79
C SER A 56 13.39 8.68 -3.06
N ALA A 57 12.91 9.80 -3.60
CA ALA A 57 12.20 9.79 -4.87
C ALA A 57 13.04 9.19 -6.00
N GLU A 58 14.35 9.48 -6.03
CA GLU A 58 15.31 8.91 -6.99
C GLU A 58 15.44 7.39 -6.83
N SER A 59 15.44 6.89 -5.59
CA SER A 59 15.51 5.45 -5.35
C SER A 59 14.27 4.72 -5.89
N PHE A 60 13.08 5.30 -5.72
CA PHE A 60 11.85 4.75 -6.28
C PHE A 60 11.83 4.81 -7.81
N GLN A 61 12.32 5.91 -8.38
CA GLN A 61 12.46 6.03 -9.83
C GLN A 61 13.46 4.99 -10.39
N ALA A 62 14.57 4.74 -9.71
CA ALA A 62 15.56 3.72 -10.09
C ALA A 62 15.02 2.28 -10.04
N LEU A 63 14.05 2.03 -9.15
CA LEU A 63 13.26 0.79 -9.13
C LEU A 63 12.25 0.69 -10.28
N GLY A 64 12.03 1.78 -11.02
CA GLY A 64 11.11 1.86 -12.14
C GLY A 64 9.69 2.30 -11.75
N ARG A 65 9.49 2.84 -10.53
CA ARG A 65 8.20 3.41 -10.12
C ARG A 65 7.99 4.74 -10.83
N ILE A 66 6.85 4.86 -11.50
CA ILE A 66 6.43 6.08 -12.20
C ILE A 66 5.66 6.98 -11.23
N THR A 67 4.58 6.47 -10.63
CA THR A 67 3.72 7.19 -9.68
C THR A 67 2.77 6.21 -8.97
N GLY A 68 1.80 6.70 -8.21
CA GLY A 68 0.72 5.92 -7.63
C GLY A 68 -0.53 6.75 -7.36
N TYR A 69 -1.57 6.08 -6.90
CA TYR A 69 -2.78 6.70 -6.37
C TYR A 69 -3.20 5.97 -5.09
N LEU A 70 -3.70 6.73 -4.14
CA LEU A 70 -4.05 6.30 -2.80
C LEU A 70 -5.48 6.74 -2.49
N GLU A 71 -6.27 5.86 -1.88
CA GLU A 71 -7.42 6.25 -1.06
C GLU A 71 -7.25 5.75 0.35
N GLU A 72 -7.45 6.63 1.32
CA GLU A 72 -7.41 6.32 2.74
C GLU A 72 -8.74 6.55 3.41
N PHE A 73 -8.96 5.73 4.42
CA PHE A 73 -10.12 5.72 5.26
C PHE A 73 -9.68 5.67 6.71
N VAL A 74 -10.37 6.41 7.57
CA VAL A 74 -10.14 6.43 9.01
C VAL A 74 -11.30 5.75 9.73
N ALA A 75 -11.00 5.00 10.78
CA ALA A 75 -12.06 4.43 11.61
C ALA A 75 -12.87 5.55 12.27
N PRO A 76 -14.19 5.38 12.46
CA PRO A 76 -14.97 6.28 13.28
C PRO A 76 -14.37 6.39 14.69
N ALA A 77 -14.51 7.56 15.32
CA ALA A 77 -14.06 7.75 16.69
C ALA A 77 -14.71 6.69 17.62
N PRO A 78 -13.92 6.02 18.48
CA PRO A 78 -14.45 5.03 19.40
C PRO A 78 -15.40 5.69 20.40
N GLN A 79 -16.41 4.92 20.84
CA GLN A 79 -17.34 5.39 21.87
C GLN A 79 -16.58 5.64 23.18
N GLY A 80 -16.72 6.84 23.75
CA GLY A 80 -16.03 7.24 24.97
C GLY A 80 -14.72 7.99 24.73
N GLY A 81 -14.25 8.13 23.49
CA GLY A 81 -13.08 8.95 23.13
C GLY A 81 -11.72 8.24 23.24
N ASP A 82 -11.63 7.17 24.04
CA ASP A 82 -10.41 6.38 24.18
C ASP A 82 -10.31 5.28 23.11
N VAL A 83 -9.12 5.11 22.54
CA VAL A 83 -8.81 4.05 21.55
C VAL A 83 -8.43 2.77 22.30
N PRO A 84 -9.24 1.69 22.24
CA PRO A 84 -8.90 0.44 22.90
C PRO A 84 -7.74 -0.28 22.20
N ALA A 85 -7.02 -1.13 22.93
CA ALA A 85 -5.99 -1.97 22.34
C ALA A 85 -6.58 -2.88 21.24
N GLY A 86 -5.92 -2.93 20.08
CA GLY A 86 -6.40 -3.69 18.93
C GLY A 86 -7.51 -3.01 18.12
N TYR A 87 -7.78 -1.73 18.33
CA TYR A 87 -8.68 -0.95 17.48
C TYR A 87 -8.03 -0.62 16.14
N ASP A 88 -8.67 -0.98 15.04
CA ASP A 88 -8.22 -0.57 13.71
C ASP A 88 -8.36 0.95 13.57
N LEU A 89 -7.28 1.64 13.22
CA LEU A 89 -7.24 3.10 13.12
C LEU A 89 -7.55 3.63 11.72
N GLY A 90 -7.11 2.90 10.70
CA GLY A 90 -7.24 3.32 9.32
C GLY A 90 -7.10 2.15 8.35
N ALA A 91 -7.50 2.40 7.12
CA ALA A 91 -7.35 1.50 6.00
C ALA A 91 -6.92 2.32 4.78
N ALA A 92 -6.13 1.72 3.90
CA ALA A 92 -5.69 2.36 2.68
C ALA A 92 -5.75 1.35 1.52
N THR A 93 -6.11 1.84 0.34
CA THR A 93 -5.93 1.14 -0.93
C THR A 93 -4.96 1.95 -1.78
N VAL A 94 -4.00 1.27 -2.39
CA VAL A 94 -2.93 1.92 -3.15
C VAL A 94 -2.72 1.16 -4.44
N VAL A 95 -2.62 1.90 -5.54
CA VAL A 95 -2.14 1.39 -6.81
C VAL A 95 -0.84 2.11 -7.17
N HIS A 96 0.13 1.36 -7.70
CA HIS A 96 1.40 1.88 -8.16
C HIS A 96 1.56 1.58 -9.65
N LEU A 97 2.07 2.57 -10.38
CA LEU A 97 2.41 2.43 -11.79
C LEU A 97 3.92 2.27 -11.94
N PHE A 98 4.33 1.26 -12.70
CA PHE A 98 5.73 0.95 -12.96
C PHE A 98 6.04 0.93 -14.46
N GLN A 99 7.31 1.13 -14.80
CA GLN A 99 7.82 1.02 -16.17
C GLN A 99 7.64 -0.40 -16.75
N ASP A 100 7.83 -1.42 -15.92
CA ASP A 100 7.71 -2.82 -16.31
C ASP A 100 7.39 -3.74 -15.11
N ALA A 101 7.17 -5.02 -15.41
CA ALA A 101 6.86 -6.05 -14.42
C ALA A 101 8.05 -6.37 -13.48
N GLN A 102 9.29 -6.12 -13.90
CA GLN A 102 10.45 -6.31 -13.02
C GLN A 102 10.48 -5.24 -11.93
N GLY A 103 10.10 -3.99 -12.26
CA GLY A 103 9.90 -2.93 -11.27
C GLY A 103 8.85 -3.29 -10.22
N VAL A 104 7.74 -3.92 -10.63
CA VAL A 104 6.71 -4.41 -9.69
C VAL A 104 7.29 -5.44 -8.72
N SER A 105 7.99 -6.46 -9.23
CA SER A 105 8.56 -7.52 -8.39
C SER A 105 9.62 -6.98 -7.43
N ARG A 106 10.51 -6.10 -7.90
CA ARG A 106 11.47 -5.43 -7.02
C ARG A 106 10.80 -4.59 -5.94
N TRP A 107 9.74 -3.85 -6.28
CA TRP A 107 8.97 -3.11 -5.29
C TRP A 107 8.39 -4.02 -4.21
N ILE A 108 7.77 -5.13 -4.59
CA ILE A 108 7.18 -6.09 -3.64
C ILE A 108 8.25 -6.60 -2.67
N HIS A 109 9.42 -7.00 -3.18
CA HIS A 109 10.45 -7.63 -2.37
C HIS A 109 11.34 -6.64 -1.61
N GLU A 110 11.88 -5.63 -2.29
CA GLU A 110 12.91 -4.72 -1.77
C GLU A 110 12.33 -3.53 -1.00
N ILE A 111 11.09 -3.13 -1.31
CA ILE A 111 10.42 -2.02 -0.63
C ILE A 111 9.35 -2.56 0.32
N PHE A 112 8.29 -3.16 -0.21
CA PHE A 112 7.15 -3.55 0.61
C PHE A 112 7.53 -4.60 1.66
N LEU A 113 8.02 -5.78 1.27
CA LEU A 113 8.32 -6.82 2.26
C LEU A 113 9.53 -6.46 3.13
N GLN A 114 10.65 -6.09 2.51
CA GLN A 114 11.90 -5.89 3.23
C GLN A 114 11.84 -4.73 4.22
N GLN A 115 11.12 -3.64 3.95
CA GLN A 115 11.09 -2.52 4.89
C GLN A 115 10.32 -2.85 6.16
N PHE A 116 9.16 -3.49 6.04
CA PHE A 116 8.44 -3.92 7.24
C PHE A 116 9.28 -4.93 8.06
N GLU A 117 9.99 -5.84 7.41
CA GLU A 117 10.86 -6.79 8.14
C GLU A 117 12.07 -6.12 8.79
N ALA A 118 12.69 -5.16 8.12
CA ALA A 118 13.86 -4.45 8.64
C ALA A 118 13.52 -3.54 9.83
N HIS A 119 12.30 -3.03 9.91
CA HIS A 119 11.86 -2.12 10.97
C HIS A 119 11.24 -2.82 12.18
N VAL A 120 11.26 -4.16 12.25
CA VAL A 120 10.83 -4.88 13.46
C VAL A 120 11.69 -4.46 14.66
N GLY A 121 11.03 -4.11 15.76
CA GLY A 121 11.64 -3.58 16.98
C GLY A 121 12.04 -2.11 16.90
N GLN A 122 11.78 -1.44 15.77
CA GLN A 122 12.08 -0.03 15.58
C GLN A 122 10.84 0.84 15.75
N GLU A 123 11.06 2.10 16.12
CA GLU A 123 10.04 3.13 16.13
C GLU A 123 9.76 3.58 14.69
N ILE A 124 8.49 3.55 14.28
CA ILE A 124 8.05 3.87 12.91
C ILE A 124 7.39 5.26 12.84
N GLU A 125 6.74 5.66 13.92
CA GLU A 125 6.24 7.01 14.19
C GLU A 125 6.40 7.28 15.68
N ALA A 126 6.30 8.54 16.11
CA ALA A 126 6.50 8.92 17.51
C ALA A 126 5.61 8.09 18.46
N GLY A 127 6.24 7.27 19.31
CA GLY A 127 5.58 6.37 20.25
C GLY A 127 4.97 5.11 19.65
N GLN A 128 5.16 4.84 18.35
CA GLN A 128 4.65 3.67 17.65
C GLN A 128 5.80 2.76 17.23
N PHE A 129 5.73 1.50 17.64
CA PHE A 129 6.75 0.49 17.37
C PHE A 129 6.17 -0.65 16.55
N LEU A 130 6.95 -1.12 15.58
CA LEU A 130 6.63 -2.32 14.83
C LEU A 130 7.10 -3.54 15.61
N LEU A 131 6.20 -4.24 16.30
CA LEU A 131 6.59 -5.31 17.22
C LEU A 131 6.91 -6.62 16.50
N THR A 132 6.06 -7.05 15.58
CA THR A 132 6.25 -8.28 14.81
C THR A 132 5.70 -8.16 13.40
N VAL A 133 6.26 -8.94 12.47
CA VAL A 133 5.79 -9.07 11.10
C VAL A 133 5.71 -10.54 10.72
N GLN A 134 4.61 -10.93 10.08
CA GLN A 134 4.41 -12.26 9.53
C GLN A 134 4.05 -12.17 8.05
N ARG A 135 4.83 -12.79 7.17
CA ARG A 135 4.44 -12.97 5.76
C ARG A 135 3.23 -13.89 5.65
N LEU A 136 2.26 -13.51 4.84
CA LEU A 136 1.05 -14.29 4.56
C LEU A 136 1.25 -15.10 3.28
N PRO A 137 0.93 -16.41 3.28
CA PRO A 137 1.04 -17.23 2.08
C PRO A 137 -0.17 -17.00 1.16
N PHE A 138 0.07 -16.61 -0.08
CA PHE A 138 -0.95 -16.51 -1.12
C PHE A 138 -0.74 -17.58 -2.20
N ARG A 139 -1.84 -18.13 -2.71
CA ARG A 139 -1.87 -19.08 -3.83
C ARG A 139 -3.06 -18.76 -4.72
N GLY A 140 -2.95 -19.07 -6.01
CA GLY A 140 -4.05 -18.94 -6.96
C GLY A 140 -4.17 -17.58 -7.65
N PHE A 141 -3.25 -16.65 -7.42
CA PHE A 141 -3.11 -15.43 -8.23
C PHE A 141 -2.36 -15.73 -9.52
N SER A 142 -2.68 -15.00 -10.59
CA SER A 142 -2.06 -15.19 -11.91
C SER A 142 -0.61 -14.72 -11.95
N ASP A 143 -0.29 -13.74 -11.13
CA ASP A 143 1.01 -13.08 -11.04
C ASP A 143 1.54 -13.18 -9.60
N GLU A 144 2.45 -12.29 -9.24
CA GLU A 144 3.03 -12.22 -7.91
C GLU A 144 2.03 -11.60 -6.91
N ALA A 145 1.90 -12.24 -5.75
CA ALA A 145 1.09 -11.73 -4.65
C ALA A 145 1.87 -11.87 -3.34
N ALA A 146 1.90 -10.79 -2.57
CA ALA A 146 2.56 -10.72 -1.28
C ALA A 146 1.67 -9.99 -0.29
N GLY A 147 1.86 -10.29 0.98
CA GLY A 147 1.16 -9.63 2.07
C GLY A 147 1.79 -9.97 3.39
N ILE A 148 1.61 -9.06 4.32
CA ILE A 148 2.19 -9.10 5.65
C ILE A 148 1.11 -8.80 6.66
N ARG A 149 1.22 -9.45 7.81
CA ARG A 149 0.45 -9.13 9.00
C ARG A 149 1.39 -8.54 10.03
N ILE A 150 1.01 -7.40 10.57
CA ILE A 150 1.69 -6.72 11.66
C ILE A 150 0.94 -7.03 12.95
N VAL A 151 1.66 -7.40 14.02
CA VAL A 151 1.09 -7.69 15.34
C VAL A 151 1.96 -7.06 16.41
#